data_AF-A0A227J9K6-F1
#
_entry.id   AF-A0A227J9K6-F1
#
_cell.length_a   1.000
_cell.length_b   1.000
_cell.length_c   1.000
_cell.angle_alpha   90.00
_cell.angle_beta   90.00
_cell.angle_gamma   90.00
#
_symmetry.space_group_name_H-M   'P 1'
#
loop_
_entity.id
_entity.type
_entity.pdbx_description
1 polymer ?
#
loop_
_entity_poly.entity_id
_entity_poly.type
_entity_poly.pdbx_seq_one_letter_code
_entity_poly.pdbx_strand_id
1 'polypeptide(L)' 'FAIMSLAAGYEIIEWWYAELAGGDEGIAFLGSQGDIWDAQKDMLCDTTGAILSLFLMSAQRRFAKPF' A
#
# COMPACT_ATOMS: atom_id res chain seq x y z
N PHE A 1 -9.63 5.58 -2.97
CA PHE A 1 -8.35 6.27 -3.24
C PHE A 1 -7.77 6.94 -2.02
N ALA A 2 -8.51 7.74 -1.23
CA ALA A 2 -7.96 8.41 -0.04
C ALA A 2 -7.21 7.46 0.93
N ILE A 3 -7.79 6.29 1.24
CA ILE A 3 -7.16 5.28 2.10
C ILE A 3 -5.83 4.79 1.50
N MET A 4 -5.85 4.36 0.24
CA MET A 4 -4.64 3.94 -0.49
C MET A 4 -3.56 5.03 -0.50
N SER A 5 -3.92 6.28 -0.81
CA SER A 5 -2.95 7.38 -0.87
C SER A 5 -2.38 7.74 0.50
N LEU A 6 -3.16 7.61 1.56
CA LEU A 6 -2.69 7.84 2.93
C LEU A 6 -1.73 6.74 3.36
N ALA A 7 -2.09 5.47 3.13
CA ALA A 7 -1.25 4.32 3.48
C ALA A 7 0.06 4.32 2.70
N ALA A 8 0.00 4.45 1.36
CA ALA A 8 1.21 4.57 0.53
C ALA A 8 2.05 5.82 0.86
N GLY A 9 1.42 6.93 1.26
CA GLY A 9 2.12 8.13 1.71
C GLY A 9 2.86 7.92 3.03
N TYR A 10 2.28 7.14 3.95
CA TYR A 10 2.90 6.80 5.22
C TYR A 10 4.09 5.85 5.01
N GLU A 11 3.96 4.86 4.14
CA GLU A 11 5.06 3.98 3.71
C GLU A 11 6.27 4.74 3.16
N ILE A 12 6.05 5.82 2.38
CA ILE A 12 7.14 6.67 1.89
C ILE A 12 7.89 7.35 3.05
N ILE A 13 7.17 7.78 4.09
CA ILE A 13 7.77 8.40 5.28
C ILE A 13 8.60 7.37 6.05
N GLU A 14 8.07 6.15 6.24
CA GLU A 14 8.77 5.06 6.92
C GLU A 14 10.01 4.62 6.16
N TRP A 15 9.92 4.54 4.82
CA TRP A 15 11.06 4.23 3.98
C TRP A 15 12.15 5.30 4.05
N TRP A 16 11.78 6.59 4.01
CA TRP A 16 12.74 7.68 4.21
C TRP A 16 13.41 7.63 5.58
N TYR A 17 12.64 7.34 6.63
CA TYR A 17 13.21 7.16 7.95
C TYR A 17 14.20 5.98 7.98
N ALA A 18 13.83 4.83 7.40
CA ALA A 18 14.66 3.64 7.39
C ALA A 18 16.00 3.87 6.65
N GLU A 19 15.98 4.61 5.54
CA GLU A 19 17.18 4.97 4.79
C GLU A 19 18.10 5.92 5.60
N LEU A 20 17.54 6.85 6.37
CA LEU A 20 18.30 7.81 7.17
C LEU A 20 18.85 7.20 8.47
N ALA A 21 18.05 6.40 9.17
CA ALA A 21 18.44 5.75 10.42
C ALA A 21 19.39 4.58 10.18
N GLY A 22 19.12 3.78 9.14
CA GLY A 22 19.85 2.55 8.85
C GLY A 22 19.78 1.52 9.96
N GLY A 23 20.53 0.43 9.78
CA GLY A 23 20.67 -0.64 10.78
C GLY A 23 19.34 -1.29 11.19
N ASP A 24 19.33 -1.89 12.37
CA ASP A 24 18.17 -2.64 12.88
C ASP A 24 17.01 -1.71 13.27
N GLU A 25 17.27 -0.46 13.64
CA GLU A 25 16.24 0.51 14.02
C GLU A 25 15.39 0.92 12.82
N GLY A 26 16.02 1.22 11.68
CA GLY A 26 15.32 1.54 10.44
C GLY A 26 14.51 0.35 9.90
N ILE A 27 15.10 -0.85 9.94
CA ILE A 27 14.43 -2.10 9.56
C ILE A 27 13.22 -2.39 10.46
N ALA A 28 13.36 -2.19 11.77
CA ALA A 28 12.27 -2.44 12.73
C ALA A 28 11.15 -1.40 12.63
N PHE A 29 11.48 -0.13 12.35
CA PHE A 29 10.48 0.92 12.19
C PHE A 29 9.66 0.76 10.91
N LEU A 30 10.33 0.56 9.77
CA LEU A 30 9.63 0.25 8.52
C LEU A 30 8.92 -1.11 8.59
N GLY A 31 9.39 -2.04 9.42
CA GLY A 31 8.81 -3.38 9.51
C GLY A 31 9.28 -4.34 8.42
N SER A 32 10.36 -3.99 7.72
CA SER A 32 10.77 -4.66 6.47
C SER A 32 11.31 -6.07 6.66
N GLN A 33 11.66 -6.47 7.88
CA GLN A 33 12.18 -7.80 8.19
C GLN A 33 13.36 -8.24 7.30
N GLY A 34 14.13 -7.26 6.79
CA GLY A 34 15.27 -7.48 5.89
C GLY A 34 14.93 -7.45 4.40
N ASP A 35 13.67 -7.21 4.01
CA ASP A 35 13.26 -7.01 2.63
C ASP A 35 13.44 -5.55 2.22
N ILE A 36 14.46 -5.28 1.40
CA ILE A 36 14.76 -3.92 0.93
C ILE A 36 13.64 -3.32 0.05
N TRP A 37 12.75 -4.16 -0.47
CA TRP A 37 11.65 -3.76 -1.36
C TRP A 37 10.29 -3.75 -0.66
N ASP A 38 10.26 -3.84 0.66
CA ASP A 38 9.04 -3.96 1.47
C ASP A 38 8.06 -2.81 1.22
N ALA A 39 8.50 -1.56 1.46
CA ALA A 39 7.71 -0.36 1.19
C ALA A 39 7.13 -0.31 -0.22
N GLN A 40 7.89 -0.73 -1.25
CA GLN A 40 7.40 -0.75 -2.63
C GLN A 40 6.37 -1.84 -2.87
N LYS A 41 6.51 -3.00 -2.22
CA LYS A 41 5.54 -4.10 -2.29
C LYS A 41 4.24 -3.71 -1.59
N ASP A 42 4.33 -3.04 -0.45
CA ASP A 42 3.16 -2.60 0.31
C ASP A 42 2.37 -1.53 -0.44
N MET A 43 3.06 -0.51 -0.97
CA MET A 43 2.44 0.49 -1.85
C MET A 43 1.79 -0.12 -3.10
N LEU A 44 2.42 -1.17 -3.68
CA LEU A 44 1.86 -1.89 -4.81
C LEU A 44 0.59 -2.66 -4.41
N CYS A 45 0.62 -3.36 -3.27
CA CYS A 45 -0.52 -4.06 -2.70
C CYS A 45 -1.70 -3.11 -2.41
N ASP A 46 -1.43 -1.95 -1.83
CA ASP A 46 -2.44 -0.92 -1.57
C ASP A 46 -3.08 -0.39 -2.85
N THR A 47 -2.24 -0.06 -3.85
CA THR A 47 -2.70 0.48 -5.13
C THR A 47 -3.53 -0.56 -5.90
N THR A 48 -3.03 -1.78 -6.00
CA THR A 48 -3.72 -2.87 -6.70
C THR A 48 -5.00 -3.29 -5.99
N GLY A 49 -5.00 -3.34 -4.66
CA GLY A 49 -6.19 -3.58 -3.84
C GLY A 49 -7.26 -2.50 -4.05
N ALA A 50 -6.87 -1.24 -4.14
CA ALA A 50 -7.79 -0.14 -4.42
C ALA A 50 -8.41 -0.25 -5.83
N ILE A 51 -7.59 -0.56 -6.85
CA ILE A 51 -8.05 -0.78 -8.23
C ILE A 51 -9.01 -1.98 -8.29
N LEU A 52 -8.64 -3.10 -7.66
CA LEU A 52 -9.47 -4.31 -7.61
C LEU A 52 -10.82 -4.02 -6.95
N SER A 53 -10.82 -3.29 -5.84
CA SER A 53 -12.05 -2.91 -5.13
C SER A 53 -12.99 -2.08 -6.01
N LEU A 54 -12.45 -1.12 -6.77
CA LEU A 54 -13.23 -0.33 -7.72
C LEU A 54 -13.75 -1.17 -8.89
N PHE A 55 -12.93 -2.09 -9.40
CA PHE A 55 -13.34 -3.02 -10.44
C PHE A 55 -14.50 -3.91 -9.98
N LEU A 56 -14.37 -4.52 -8.80
CA LEU A 56 -15.42 -5.35 -8.19
C LEU A 56 -16.69 -4.55 -7.95
N MET A 57 -16.60 -3.34 -7.40
CA MET A 57 -17.76 -2.48 -7.19
C MET A 57 -18.44 -2.11 -8.52
N SER A 58 -17.66 -1.80 -9.56
CA SER A 58 -18.18 -1.52 -10.89
C SER A 58 -18.88 -2.74 -11.51
N ALA A 59 -18.28 -3.93 -11.37
CA ALA A 59 -18.86 -5.18 -11.82
C ALA A 59 -20.17 -5.49 -11.08
N GLN A 60 -20.19 -5.41 -9.74
CA GLN A 60 -21.40 -5.57 -8.93
C GLN A 60 -22.52 -4.63 -9.38
N ARG A 61 -22.20 -3.34 -9.62
CA ARG A 61 -23.18 -2.36 -10.13
C ARG A 61 -23.73 -2.71 -11.51
N ARG A 62 -22.95 -3.36 -12.38
CA ARG A 62 -23.43 -3.83 -13.69
C ARG A 62 -24.41 -4.99 -13.56
N PHE A 63 -24.13 -5.94 -12.66
CA PHE A 63 -25.01 -7.09 -12.42
C PHE A 63 -26.24 -6.74 -11.57
N ALA A 64 -26.19 -5.68 -10.77
CA ALA A 64 -27.30 -5.25 -9.91
C ALA A 64 -28.37 -4.42 -10.62
N LYS A 65 -28.22 -4.09 -11.91
CA LYS A 65 -29.29 -3.44 -12.68
C LYS A 65 -30.38 -4.47 -13.00
N PRO A 66 -31.61 -4.35 -12.46
CA PRO A 66 -32.72 -5.18 -12.92
C PRO A 66 -33.16 -4.69 -14.32
N PHE A 67 -33.79 -5.61 -15.07
CA PHE A 67 -34.41 -5.36 -16.38
C PHE A 67 -35.29 -4.11 -16.39
#